data_AF-A0A5N6TWS4-F1
#
_entry.id   AF-A0A5N6TWS4-F1
#
_cell.length_a   1.000
_cell.length_b   1.000
_cell.length_c   1.000
_cell.angle_alpha   90.00
_cell.angle_beta   90.00
_cell.angle_gamma   90.00
#
_symmetry.space_group_name_H-M   'P 1'
#
loop_
_entity.id
_entity.type
_entity.pdbx_description
1 polymer ?
#
loop_
_entity_poly.entity_id
_entity_poly.type
_entity_poly.pdbx_seq_one_letter_code
_entity_poly.pdbx_strand_id
1 'polypeptide(L)'
;MSCSSHPATDCYGPDSNNHPDQKELSERVSNLNCDRCQIGAPLALGHDGVLRALMPNSEVIDAIGLPPRLIKALLDRNIFKLVIEDMFRGADGTNVPQAQG
;
A
#
# COMPACT_ATOMS: atom_id res chain seq x y z
N MET A 1 -11.21 28.99 -13.23
CA MET A 1 -10.26 28.04 -12.58
C MET A 1 -10.97 26.71 -12.48
N SER A 2 -10.75 25.79 -13.43
CA SER A 2 -11.31 24.44 -13.38
C SER A 2 -10.15 23.50 -13.10
N CYS A 3 -10.08 22.99 -11.88
CA CYS A 3 -9.13 21.93 -11.54
C CYS A 3 -9.63 20.66 -12.23
N SER A 4 -8.98 20.28 -13.33
CA SER A 4 -9.25 19.02 -14.00
C SER A 4 -8.94 17.88 -13.04
N SER A 5 -9.99 17.15 -12.65
CA SER A 5 -9.92 15.89 -11.94
C SER A 5 -9.23 14.86 -12.85
N HIS A 6 -7.90 14.82 -12.86
CA HIS A 6 -7.20 13.70 -13.49
C HIS A 6 -7.59 12.43 -12.73
N PRO A 7 -8.05 11.37 -13.43
CA PRO A 7 -8.11 10.06 -12.79
C PRO A 7 -6.68 9.68 -12.39
N ALA A 8 -6.50 9.15 -11.18
CA ALA A 8 -5.20 8.73 -10.62
C ALA A 8 -4.41 7.73 -11.50
N THR A 9 -5.03 7.24 -12.57
CA THR A 9 -4.44 6.39 -13.60
C THR A 9 -3.35 7.06 -14.44
N ASP A 10 -3.23 8.39 -14.48
CA ASP A 10 -2.29 9.07 -15.38
C ASP A 10 -0.83 9.06 -14.89
N CYS A 11 -0.57 8.73 -13.62
CA CYS A 11 0.78 8.74 -13.05
C CYS A 11 1.65 7.55 -13.48
N TYR A 12 1.03 6.48 -14.01
CA TYR A 12 1.70 5.21 -14.30
C TYR A 12 1.68 4.82 -15.79
N GLY A 13 1.15 5.69 -16.64
CA GLY A 13 0.99 5.44 -18.07
C GLY A 13 -0.16 4.49 -18.41
N PRO A 14 -0.27 4.10 -19.69
CA PRO A 14 -1.43 3.35 -20.21
C PRO A 14 -1.58 1.94 -19.63
N ASP A 15 -0.51 1.37 -19.07
CA ASP A 15 -0.53 0.11 -18.36
C ASP A 15 0.08 0.31 -16.97
N SER A 16 -0.77 0.63 -15.99
CA SER A 16 -0.34 0.88 -14.61
C SER A 16 0.36 -0.35 -13.99
N ASN A 17 0.02 -1.57 -14.41
CA ASN A 17 0.67 -2.79 -13.90
C ASN A 17 2.12 -2.94 -14.38
N ASN A 18 2.49 -2.28 -15.48
CA ASN A 18 3.86 -2.34 -15.99
C ASN A 18 4.81 -1.34 -15.30
N HIS A 19 4.27 -0.41 -14.49
CA HIS A 19 5.08 0.57 -13.78
C HIS A 19 5.96 -0.11 -12.70
N PRO A 20 7.25 0.25 -12.58
CA PRO A 20 8.17 -0.40 -11.64
C PRO A 20 7.67 -0.38 -10.19
N ASP A 21 7.12 0.74 -9.70
CA ASP A 21 6.58 0.82 -8.33
C ASP A 21 5.36 -0.10 -8.13
N GLN A 22 4.52 -0.28 -9.16
CA GLN A 22 3.36 -1.18 -9.06
C GLN A 22 3.79 -2.65 -9.08
N LYS A 23 4.84 -3.00 -9.82
CA LYS A 23 5.46 -4.33 -9.79
C LYS A 23 6.12 -4.61 -8.45
N GLU A 24 6.98 -3.71 -7.97
CA GLU A 24 7.66 -3.86 -6.68
C GLU A 24 6.63 -4.00 -5.54
N LEU A 25 5.56 -3.18 -5.56
CA LEU A 25 4.48 -3.30 -4.59
C LEU A 25 3.78 -4.66 -4.65
N SER A 26 3.46 -5.15 -5.86
CA SER A 26 2.85 -6.47 -6.02
C SER A 26 3.75 -7.60 -5.52
N GLU A 27 5.04 -7.57 -5.86
CA GLU A 27 6.02 -8.55 -5.39
C GLU A 27 6.13 -8.57 -3.87
N ARG A 28 6.23 -7.40 -3.24
CA ARG A 28 6.29 -7.29 -1.77
C ARG A 28 5.02 -7.79 -1.10
N VAL A 29 3.84 -7.45 -1.64
CA VAL A 29 2.55 -7.92 -1.12
C VAL A 29 2.40 -9.44 -1.28
N SER A 30 2.83 -10.00 -2.42
CA SER A 30 2.82 -11.45 -2.64
C SER A 30 3.78 -12.23 -1.75
N ASN A 31 4.82 -11.57 -1.23
CA ASN A 31 5.80 -12.18 -0.32
C ASN A 31 5.39 -12.08 1.16
N LEU A 32 4.31 -11.38 1.50
CA LEU A 32 3.77 -11.42 2.86
C LEU A 32 3.41 -12.86 3.22
N ASN A 33 3.85 -13.32 4.39
CA ASN A 33 3.62 -14.67 4.89
C ASN A 33 2.13 -14.87 5.21
N CYS A 34 1.40 -15.16 4.15
CA CYS A 34 -0.04 -15.33 4.14
C CYS A 34 -0.40 -16.76 3.70
N ASP A 35 0.40 -17.77 4.06
CA ASP A 35 0.12 -19.18 3.72
C ASP A 35 -1.27 -19.65 4.24
N ARG A 36 -1.79 -19.00 5.30
CA ARG A 36 -3.13 -19.26 5.87
C ARG A 36 -4.19 -18.24 5.49
N CYS A 37 -3.81 -17.22 4.73
CA CYS A 37 -4.76 -16.26 4.21
C CYS A 37 -5.55 -16.97 3.12
N GLN A 38 -6.81 -17.32 3.41
CA GLN A 38 -7.77 -17.53 2.34
C GLN A 38 -7.65 -16.37 1.35
N ILE A 39 -7.75 -16.66 0.06
CA ILE A 39 -7.74 -15.67 -1.02
C ILE A 39 -8.55 -14.45 -0.57
N GLY A 40 -7.89 -13.30 -0.39
CA GLY A 40 -8.52 -12.07 0.09
C GLY A 40 -8.35 -11.73 1.58
N ALA A 41 -7.28 -12.20 2.25
CA ALA A 41 -7.01 -11.70 3.61
C ALA A 41 -6.91 -10.17 3.65
N PRO A 42 -7.51 -9.53 4.68
CA PRO A 42 -7.52 -8.09 4.79
C PRO A 42 -6.11 -7.55 4.95
N LEU A 43 -5.70 -6.70 4.01
CA LEU A 43 -4.50 -5.88 4.11
C LEU A 43 -4.89 -4.53 4.73
N ALA A 44 -4.15 -4.11 5.75
CA ALA A 44 -4.35 -2.83 6.42
C ALA A 44 -3.06 -1.99 6.35
N LEU A 45 -3.15 -0.82 5.71
CA LEU A 45 -2.08 0.16 5.74
C LEU A 45 -2.23 1.04 6.99
N GLY A 46 -1.26 0.98 7.89
CA GLY A 46 -1.20 1.87 9.05
C GLY A 46 -0.64 3.24 8.68
N HIS A 47 -1.00 4.27 9.45
CA HIS A 47 -0.48 5.65 9.30
C HIS A 47 1.05 5.74 9.40
N ASP A 48 1.67 4.74 10.00
CA ASP A 48 3.11 4.57 10.08
C ASP A 48 3.74 4.09 8.77
N GLY A 49 2.95 3.88 7.71
CA GLY A 49 3.42 3.40 6.40
C GLY A 49 3.67 1.89 6.36
N VAL A 50 3.25 1.15 7.39
CA VAL A 50 3.42 -0.30 7.47
C VAL A 50 2.15 -1.00 6.98
N LEU A 51 2.30 -1.82 5.95
CA LEU A 51 1.24 -2.67 5.41
C LEU A 51 1.21 -3.99 6.17
N ARG A 52 0.07 -4.30 6.78
CA ARG A 52 -0.14 -5.47 7.64
C ARG A 52 -1.09 -6.45 6.97
N ALA A 53 -0.73 -7.73 6.98
CA ALA A 53 -1.62 -8.82 6.67
C ALA A 53 -2.33 -9.26 7.94
N LEU A 54 -3.66 -9.28 7.91
CA LEU A 54 -4.48 -9.58 9.08
C LEU A 54 -5.22 -10.92 8.93
N MET A 55 -5.34 -11.64 10.04
CA MET A 55 -6.32 -12.74 10.18
C MET A 55 -7.75 -12.17 10.26
N PRO A 56 -8.79 -13.01 10.08
CA PRO A 56 -10.18 -12.58 10.26
C PRO A 56 -10.50 -12.02 11.66
N ASN A 57 -9.73 -12.40 12.68
CA ASN A 57 -9.82 -11.86 14.05
C ASN A 57 -9.03 -10.55 14.25
N SER A 58 -8.53 -9.92 13.18
CA SER A 58 -7.68 -8.71 13.19
C SER A 58 -6.29 -8.87 13.81
N GLU A 59 -5.83 -10.11 14.03
CA GLU A 59 -4.46 -10.38 14.44
C GLU A 59 -3.49 -10.15 13.28
N VAL A 60 -2.36 -9.50 13.55
CA VAL A 60 -1.31 -9.24 12.55
C VAL A 60 -0.49 -10.51 12.35
N ILE A 61 -0.51 -11.06 11.13
CA ILE A 61 0.24 -12.26 10.75
C ILE A 61 1.64 -11.87 10.28
N ASP A 62 1.69 -10.82 9.46
CA ASP A 62 2.92 -10.32 8.87
C ASP A 62 2.77 -8.82 8.57
N ALA A 63 3.89 -8.14 8.45
CA ALA A 63 3.94 -6.70 8.22
C ALA A 63 5.20 -6.30 7.44
N ILE A 64 5.01 -5.43 6.45
CA ILE A 64 6.11 -4.84 5.69
C ILE A 64 6.06 -3.32 5.78
N GLY A 65 7.22 -2.71 6.03
CA GLY A 65 7.41 -1.28 5.87
C GLY A 65 7.42 -0.90 4.40
N LEU A 66 6.52 -0.02 3.98
CA LEU A 66 6.53 0.52 2.62
C LEU A 66 7.24 1.88 2.62
N PRO A 67 8.18 2.11 1.68
CA PRO A 67 8.72 3.44 1.46
C PRO A 67 7.65 4.37 0.86
N PRO A 68 7.81 5.71 0.94
CA PRO A 68 6.80 6.67 0.48
C PRO A 68 6.28 6.43 -0.94
N ARG A 69 7.16 6.02 -1.86
CA ARG A 69 6.80 5.71 -3.26
C ARG A 69 5.81 4.54 -3.38
N LEU A 70 5.96 3.50 -2.55
CA LEU A 70 5.10 2.33 -2.59
C LEU A 70 3.80 2.53 -1.80
N ILE A 71 3.83 3.40 -0.78
CA ILE A 71 2.60 3.89 -0.13
C ILE A 71 1.75 4.60 -1.18
N LYS A 72 2.35 5.52 -1.95
CA LYS A 72 1.64 6.19 -3.04
C LYS A 72 1.11 5.21 -4.08
N ALA A 73 1.94 4.28 -4.53
CA ALA A 73 1.50 3.23 -5.46
C ALA A 73 0.31 2.41 -4.94
N LEU A 74 0.23 2.14 -3.63
CA LEU A 74 -0.89 1.44 -3.02
C LEU A 74 -2.16 2.30 -2.98
N LEU A 75 -2.04 3.60 -2.66
CA LEU A 75 -3.18 4.53 -2.65
C LEU A 75 -3.79 4.69 -4.05
N ASP A 76 -2.93 4.78 -5.07
CA ASP A 76 -3.35 4.96 -6.46
C ASP A 76 -4.02 3.72 -7.08
N ARG A 77 -3.98 2.55 -6.42
CA ARG A 77 -4.80 1.38 -6.81
C ARG A 77 -6.29 1.59 -6.53
N ASN A 78 -6.63 2.58 -5.70
CA ASN A 78 -7.99 2.91 -5.33
C ASN A 78 -8.42 4.26 -5.93
N ILE A 79 -9.70 4.60 -5.77
CA ILE A 79 -10.17 5.94 -6.14
C ILE A 79 -9.47 6.97 -5.26
N PHE A 80 -8.84 7.95 -5.90
CA PHE A 80 -8.18 9.08 -5.24
C PHE A 80 -9.10 9.78 -4.23
N LYS A 81 -8.58 9.98 -3.02
CA LYS A 81 -9.24 10.74 -1.95
C LYS A 81 -8.22 11.61 -1.25
N LEU A 82 -8.38 12.94 -1.35
CA LEU A 82 -7.44 13.90 -0.76
C LEU A 82 -7.21 13.70 0.74
N VAL A 83 -8.27 13.37 1.49
CA VAL A 83 -8.16 13.08 2.93
C VAL A 83 -7.23 11.89 3.20
N ILE A 84 -7.30 10.85 2.37
CA ILE A 84 -6.45 9.67 2.50
C ILE A 84 -5.00 10.02 2.13
N GLU A 85 -4.79 10.77 1.05
CA GLU A 85 -3.45 11.22 0.66
C GLU A 85 -2.77 12.05 1.75
N ASP A 86 -3.53 12.96 2.39
CA ASP A 86 -3.02 13.79 3.48
C ASP A 86 -2.69 12.96 4.73
N MET A 87 -3.51 11.96 5.05
CA MET A 87 -3.27 11.03 6.17
C MET A 87 -1.95 10.26 6.09
N PHE A 88 -1.43 10.03 4.88
CA PHE A 88 -0.17 9.31 4.64
C PHE A 88 0.97 10.24 4.19
N ARG A 89 0.77 11.56 4.23
CA ARG A 89 1.79 12.54 3.86
C ARG A 89 2.98 12.45 4.82
N GLY A 90 4.15 12.11 4.28
CA GLY A 90 5.38 11.95 5.07
C GLY A 90 5.47 10.62 5.82
N ALA A 91 4.54 9.69 5.62
CA ALA A 91 4.66 8.34 6.14
C ALA A 91 5.79 7.58 5.43
N ASP A 92 6.58 6.84 6.21
CA ASP A 92 7.65 5.97 5.71
C ASP A 92 7.77 4.76 6.63
N GLY A 93 7.19 3.64 6.20
CA GLY A 93 7.19 2.41 6.95
C GLY A 93 8.57 1.77 7.07
N THR A 94 9.56 2.20 6.28
CA THR A 94 10.93 1.65 6.37
C THR A 94 11.70 2.18 7.57
N ASN A 95 11.23 3.27 8.18
CA ASN A 95 11.79 3.80 9.42
C ASN A 95 11.16 3.18 10.67
N VAL A 96 10.09 2.40 10.51
CA VAL A 96 9.45 1.70 11.63
C VAL A 96 10.29 0.46 11.93
N PRO A 97 10.80 0.29 13.17
CA PRO A 97 11.52 -0.92 13.55
C PRO A 97 10.62 -2.13 13.29
N GLN A 98 11.12 -3.11 12.52
CA GLN A 98 10.42 -4.39 12.42
C GLN A 98 10.36 -4.97 13.84
N ALA A 99 9.15 -5.18 14.36
CA ALA A 99 8.98 -5.85 15.63
C ALA A 99 9.61 -7.24 15.48
N GLN A 100 10.72 -7.47 16.17
CA GLN A 100 11.36 -8.77 16.26
C GLN A 100 10.42 -9.67 17.04
N GLY A 101 9.73 -10.58 16.33
CA GLY A 101 9.05 -11.72 16.93
C GLY A 101 10.04 -12.85 17.16
#